data_AF-A0A921IUP3-F1
#
_entry.id   AF-A0A921IUP3-F1
#
_cell.length_a   1.000
_cell.length_b   1.000
_cell.length_c   1.000
_cell.angle_alpha   90.00
_cell.angle_beta   90.00
_cell.angle_gamma   90.00
#
_symmetry.space_group_name_H-M   'P 1'
#
loop_
_entity.id
_entity.type
_entity.pdbx_description
1 polymer ?
#
loop_
_entity_poly.entity_id
_entity_poly.type
_entity_poly.pdbx_seq_one_letter_code
_entity_poly.pdbx_strand_id
1 'polypeptide(L)'
;MKSVKSHIVASAVLCALTLVVTLAARGALPEQVPMQWGLTGEASSFWPRDAVVFGVPAACIAISLLASVRLAGRGEGRVAMYYIAPAVALVATAVIVFLGTR
;
A
#
# COMPACT_ATOMS: atom_id res chain seq x y z
N MET A 1 11.49 -24.98 -0.54
CA MET A 1 11.24 -23.60 -1.02
C MET A 1 9.77 -23.49 -1.39
N LYS A 2 9.04 -22.47 -0.93
CA LYS A 2 7.64 -22.28 -1.33
C LYS A 2 7.57 -21.97 -2.84
N SER A 3 6.52 -22.42 -3.51
CA SER A 3 6.31 -22.17 -4.96
C SER A 3 6.20 -20.67 -5.23
N VAL A 4 6.62 -20.21 -6.41
CA VAL A 4 6.44 -18.82 -6.88
C VAL A 4 5.00 -18.35 -6.68
N LYS A 5 4.01 -19.20 -6.98
CA LYS A 5 2.59 -18.91 -6.76
C LYS A 5 2.28 -18.54 -5.30
N SER A 6 2.92 -19.20 -4.33
CA SER A 6 2.75 -18.90 -2.91
C SER A 6 3.30 -17.53 -2.54
N HIS A 7 4.38 -17.08 -3.18
CA HIS A 7 4.93 -15.74 -2.94
C HIS A 7 4.05 -14.64 -3.54
N ILE A 8 3.44 -14.89 -4.70
CA ILE A 8 2.45 -13.99 -5.30
C ILE A 8 1.24 -13.85 -4.36
N VAL A 9 0.68 -14.96 -3.88
CA VAL A 9 -0.46 -14.94 -2.94
C VAL A 9 -0.08 -14.24 -1.64
N ALA A 10 1.08 -14.55 -1.06
CA ALA A 10 1.54 -13.89 0.17
C ALA A 10 1.70 -12.38 -0.01
N SER A 11 2.27 -11.94 -1.13
CA SER A 11 2.42 -10.52 -1.45
C SER A 11 1.08 -9.81 -1.61
N ALA A 12 0.14 -10.45 -2.31
CA ALA A 12 -1.22 -9.92 -2.47
C ALA A 12 -1.96 -9.81 -1.12
N VAL A 13 -1.83 -10.82 -0.25
CA VAL A 13 -2.42 -10.79 1.10
C VAL A 13 -1.81 -9.66 1.95
N LEU A 14 -0.50 -9.45 1.88
CA LEU A 14 0.16 -8.34 2.59
C LEU A 14 -0.31 -6.98 2.08
N CYS A 15 -0.52 -6.82 0.77
CA CYS A 15 -1.15 -5.61 0.23
C CYS A 15 -2.62 -5.49 0.66
N ALA A 16 -3.39 -6.59 0.69
CA ALA A 16 -4.77 -6.55 1.16
C ALA A 16 -4.89 -6.16 2.65
N LEU A 17 -3.86 -6.45 3.45
CA LEU A 17 -3.79 -6.03 4.84
C LEU A 17 -3.84 -4.50 4.98
N THR A 18 -3.32 -3.73 4.01
CA THR A 18 -3.39 -2.26 4.06
C THR A 18 -4.83 -1.76 3.97
N LEU A 19 -5.71 -2.46 3.26
CA LEU A 19 -7.14 -2.16 3.23
C LEU A 19 -7.77 -2.35 4.61
N VAL A 20 -7.45 -3.43 5.30
CA VAL A 20 -7.96 -3.69 6.66
C VAL A 20 -7.52 -2.59 7.62
N VAL A 21 -6.25 -2.20 7.56
CA VAL A 21 -5.69 -1.14 8.41
C VAL A 21 -6.34 0.22 8.13
N THR A 22 -6.45 0.61 6.86
CA THR A 22 -7.07 1.89 6.48
C THR A 22 -8.56 1.93 6.79
N LEU A 23 -9.28 0.82 6.65
CA LEU A 23 -10.69 0.70 7.08
C LEU A 23 -10.83 0.86 8.59
N ALA A 24 -9.98 0.17 9.37
CA ALA A 24 -9.99 0.30 10.83
C ALA A 24 -9.69 1.74 11.29
N ALA A 25 -8.82 2.45 10.55
CA ALA A 25 -8.47 3.85 10.83
C ALA A 25 -9.48 4.87 10.26
N ARG A 26 -10.47 4.47 9.43
CA ARG A 26 -11.37 5.39 8.72
C ARG A 26 -12.10 6.38 9.64
N GLY A 27 -12.49 5.95 10.84
CA GLY A 27 -13.16 6.82 11.81
C GLY A 27 -12.25 7.89 12.40
N ALA A 28 -10.94 7.65 12.42
CA ALA A 28 -9.94 8.55 13.02
C ALA A 28 -9.27 9.47 11.98
N LEU A 29 -9.40 9.17 10.68
CA LEU A 29 -8.88 10.02 9.60
C LEU A 29 -9.79 11.24 9.37
N PRO A 30 -9.25 12.40 8.98
CA PRO A 30 -10.03 13.57 8.58
C PRO A 30 -10.79 13.34 7.27
N GLU A 31 -11.80 14.17 6.97
CA GLU A 31 -12.50 14.13 5.66
C GLU A 31 -11.55 14.37 4.48
N GLN A 32 -10.54 15.20 4.68
CA GLN A 32 -9.49 15.51 3.71
C GLN A 32 -8.15 15.07 4.28
N VAL A 33 -7.54 14.04 3.69
CA VAL A 33 -6.29 13.47 4.15
C VAL A 33 -5.13 14.13 3.39
N PRO A 34 -4.14 14.71 4.07
CA PRO A 34 -2.97 15.28 3.42
C PRO A 34 -2.13 14.17 2.78
N MET A 35 -1.79 14.35 1.50
CA MET A 35 -1.12 13.34 0.68
C MET A 35 0.24 13.81 0.13
N GLN A 36 0.47 15.11 0.11
CA GLN A 36 1.76 15.70 -0.24
C GLN A 36 2.05 16.87 0.69
N TRP A 37 3.32 17.06 1.03
CA TRP A 37 3.81 18.16 1.86
C TRP A 37 4.88 18.94 1.09
N GLY A 38 4.82 20.26 1.18
CA GLY A 38 5.85 21.15 0.64
C GLY A 38 7.12 21.11 1.48
N LEU A 39 8.18 21.77 0.99
CA LEU A 39 9.48 21.85 1.66
C LEU A 39 9.42 22.60 3.01
N THR A 40 8.35 23.36 3.24
CA THR A 40 8.08 24.07 4.50
C THR A 40 7.32 23.23 5.51
N GLY A 41 6.94 21.99 5.16
CA GLY A 41 6.14 21.09 6.01
C GLY A 41 4.63 21.27 5.88
N GLU A 42 4.17 22.24 5.07
CA GLU A 42 2.74 22.48 4.83
C GLU A 42 2.16 21.45 3.86
N ALA A 43 0.97 20.92 4.16
CA ALA A 43 0.28 20.02 3.25
C ALA A 43 -0.16 20.76 1.98
N SER A 44 0.30 20.28 0.82
CA SER A 44 0.07 20.90 -0.49
C SER A 44 -1.00 20.19 -1.33
N SER A 45 -1.34 18.95 -0.98
CA SER A 45 -2.35 18.14 -1.67
C SER A 45 -3.17 17.34 -0.68
N PHE A 46 -4.48 17.32 -0.89
CA PHE A 46 -5.45 16.65 -0.03
C PHE A 46 -6.33 15.73 -0.85
N TRP A 47 -6.53 14.53 -0.35
CA TRP A 47 -7.38 13.53 -0.98
C TRP A 47 -8.60 13.26 -0.10
N PRO A 48 -9.79 13.04 -0.69
CA PRO A 48 -10.96 12.63 0.07
C PRO A 48 -10.66 11.35 0.85
N ARG A 49 -11.17 11.26 2.08
CA ARG A 49 -10.94 10.11 2.96
C ARG A 49 -11.18 8.77 2.27
N ASP A 50 -12.28 8.65 1.53
CA ASP A 50 -12.61 7.41 0.83
C ASP A 50 -11.66 7.08 -0.32
N ALA A 51 -11.16 8.10 -1.01
CA ALA A 51 -10.12 7.90 -2.02
C ALA A 51 -8.84 7.35 -1.39
N VAL A 52 -8.52 7.76 -0.15
CA VAL A 52 -7.36 7.22 0.58
C VAL A 52 -7.64 5.82 1.13
N VAL A 53 -8.78 5.63 1.81
CA VAL A 53 -9.12 4.38 2.49
C VAL A 53 -9.33 3.23 1.51
N PHE A 54 -9.93 3.50 0.34
CA PHE A 54 -10.18 2.46 -0.65
C PHE A 54 -9.20 2.51 -1.82
N GLY A 55 -8.90 3.70 -2.32
CA GLY A 55 -8.10 3.90 -3.53
C GLY A 55 -6.63 3.53 -3.34
N VAL A 56 -6.01 3.93 -2.23
CA VAL A 56 -4.58 3.62 -1.97
C VAL A 56 -4.37 2.11 -1.84
N PRO A 57 -5.12 1.37 -1.00
CA PRO A 57 -5.00 -0.09 -0.94
C PRO A 57 -5.29 -0.78 -2.29
N ALA A 58 -6.33 -0.35 -3.00
CA ALA A 58 -6.65 -0.92 -4.32
C ALA A 58 -5.49 -0.75 -5.32
N ALA A 59 -4.89 0.45 -5.36
CA ALA A 59 -3.72 0.71 -6.19
C ALA A 59 -2.51 -0.14 -5.77
N CYS A 60 -2.24 -0.28 -4.47
CA CYS A 60 -1.16 -1.14 -3.97
C CYS A 60 -1.34 -2.61 -4.37
N ILE A 61 -2.56 -3.14 -4.25
CA ILE A 61 -2.88 -4.52 -4.68
C ILE A 61 -2.65 -4.68 -6.18
N ALA A 62 -3.15 -3.74 -7.00
CA ALA A 62 -3.00 -3.78 -8.45
C ALA A 62 -1.52 -3.73 -8.88
N ILE A 63 -0.74 -2.82 -8.29
CA ILE A 63 0.70 -2.69 -8.57
C ILE A 63 1.45 -3.95 -8.13
N SER A 64 1.14 -4.48 -6.94
CA SER A 64 1.79 -5.68 -6.42
C SER A 64 1.51 -6.91 -7.29
N LEU A 65 0.27 -7.11 -7.73
CA LEU A 65 -0.10 -8.18 -8.65
C LEU A 65 0.61 -8.02 -10.01
N LEU A 66 0.60 -6.81 -10.57
CA LEU A 66 1.28 -6.54 -11.84
C LEU A 66 2.78 -6.80 -11.74
N ALA A 67 3.44 -6.30 -10.69
CA ALA A 67 4.86 -6.54 -10.45
C ALA A 67 5.15 -8.03 -10.29
N SER A 68 4.33 -8.73 -9.48
CA SER A 68 4.48 -10.16 -9.23
C SER A 68 4.31 -11.01 -10.49
N VAL A 69 3.34 -10.69 -11.35
CA VAL A 69 3.14 -11.38 -12.63
C VAL A 69 4.31 -11.14 -13.57
N ARG A 70 4.83 -9.91 -13.63
CA ARG A 70 6.01 -9.57 -14.46
C ARG A 70 7.27 -10.27 -13.98
N LEU A 71 7.50 -10.37 -12.67
CA LEU A 71 8.62 -11.10 -12.07
C LEU A 71 8.51 -12.60 -12.38
N ALA A 72 7.33 -13.18 -12.23
CA ALA A 72 7.09 -14.58 -12.54
C ALA A 72 7.31 -14.89 -14.02
N GLY A 73 6.86 -14.03 -14.94
CA GLY A 73 7.08 -14.18 -16.38
C GLY A 73 8.55 -14.05 -16.82
N ARG A 74 9.39 -13.38 -16.03
CA ARG A 74 10.84 -13.29 -16.25
C ARG A 74 11.63 -14.45 -15.62
N GLY A 75 10.96 -15.37 -14.91
CA GLY A 75 11.62 -16.44 -14.18
C GLY A 75 12.45 -15.93 -13.00
N GLU A 76 12.11 -14.78 -12.43
CA GLU A 76 12.90 -14.17 -11.36
C GLU A 76 12.88 -15.06 -10.10
N GLY A 77 14.07 -15.58 -9.74
CA GLY A 77 14.26 -16.47 -8.59
C GLY A 77 14.44 -15.77 -7.24
N ARG A 78 14.62 -14.44 -7.22
CA ARG A 78 14.78 -13.68 -5.98
C ARG A 78 13.43 -13.47 -5.30
N VAL A 79 13.16 -14.31 -4.30
CA VAL A 79 11.96 -14.23 -3.45
C VAL A 79 11.74 -12.83 -2.87
N ALA A 80 12.81 -12.12 -2.50
CA ALA A 80 12.74 -10.77 -1.93
C ALA A 80 12.01 -9.75 -2.83
N MET A 81 12.10 -9.88 -4.17
CA MET A 81 11.48 -8.93 -5.08
C MET A 81 9.95 -8.94 -5.02
N TYR A 82 9.33 -10.08 -4.70
CA TYR A 82 7.88 -10.18 -4.54
C TYR A 82 7.36 -9.40 -3.32
N TYR A 83 8.24 -9.05 -2.36
CA TYR A 83 7.87 -8.40 -1.10
C TYR A 83 8.18 -6.89 -1.06
N ILE A 84 8.82 -6.33 -2.08
CA ILE A 84 9.13 -4.89 -2.10
C ILE A 84 7.85 -4.05 -2.14
N ALA A 85 6.95 -4.34 -3.08
CA ALA A 85 5.68 -3.63 -3.22
C ALA A 85 4.82 -3.66 -1.94
N PRO A 86 4.54 -4.82 -1.31
CA PRO A 86 3.77 -4.85 -0.07
C PRO A 86 4.50 -4.17 1.09
N ALA A 87 5.84 -4.24 1.18
CA ALA A 87 6.57 -3.53 2.22
C ALA A 87 6.39 -2.01 2.10
N VAL A 88 6.53 -1.45 0.88
CA VAL A 88 6.29 -0.03 0.63
C VAL A 88 4.83 0.34 0.94
N ALA A 89 3.87 -0.51 0.55
CA ALA A 89 2.46 -0.27 0.82
C ALA A 89 2.14 -0.21 2.32
N LEU A 90 2.73 -1.11 3.13
CA LEU A 90 2.56 -1.13 4.58
C LEU A 90 3.17 0.11 5.23
N VAL A 91 4.38 0.50 4.82
CA VAL A 91 5.04 1.71 5.33
C VAL A 91 4.22 2.96 4.98
N ALA A 92 3.79 3.10 3.73
CA ALA A 92 2.96 4.22 3.30
C ALA A 92 1.65 4.28 4.10
N THR A 93 1.00 3.13 4.32
CA THR A 93 -0.22 3.03 5.11
C THR A 93 0.00 3.44 6.56
N ALA A 94 1.08 2.97 7.19
CA ALA A 94 1.43 3.34 8.55
C ALA A 94 1.66 4.86 8.68
N VAL A 95 2.35 5.47 7.70
CA VAL A 95 2.57 6.92 7.65
C VAL A 95 1.25 7.68 7.48
N ILE A 96 0.38 7.25 6.55
CA ILE A 96 -0.93 7.88 6.33
C ILE A 96 -1.77 7.85 7.61
N VAL A 97 -1.85 6.69 8.27
CA VAL A 97 -2.61 6.56 9.51
C VAL A 97 -1.98 7.41 10.62
N PHE A 98 -0.65 7.37 10.78
CA PHE A 98 0.03 8.14 11.81
C PHE A 98 -0.15 9.65 11.63
N LEU A 99 -0.01 10.16 10.40
CA LEU A 99 -0.14 11.59 10.12
C LEU A 99 -1.60 12.04 10.10
N GLY A 100 -2.52 11.20 9.63
CA GLY A 100 -3.94 11.52 9.57
C GLY A 100 -4.65 11.41 10.92
N THR A 101 -4.03 10.83 11.95
CA THR A 101 -4.60 10.73 13.32
C THR A 101 -3.99 11.71 14.31
N ARG A 102 -3.10 12.59 13.84
CA ARG A 102 -2.45 13.65 14.63
C ARG A 102 -3.10 14.99 14.33
#